data_AF-A0A2V8XJU4-F1
#
_entry.id   AF-A0A2V8XJU4-F1
#
_cell.length_a   1.000
_cell.length_b   1.000
_cell.length_c   1.000
_cell.angle_alpha   90.00
_cell.angle_beta   90.00
_cell.angle_gamma   90.00
#
_symmetry.space_group_name_H-M   'P 1'
#
loop_
_entity.id
_entity.type
_entity.pdbx_description
1 polymer ?
#
loop_
_entity_poly.entity_id
_entity_poly.type
_entity_poly.pdbx_seq_one_letter_code
_entity_poly.pdbx_strand_id
1 'polypeptide(L)'
;MNSTITNASSTLEVPAVPSQNESPRCQYRFSNGKRCRFPGLESQSGFCSRHFHPILVALPASPNDSADLSADLLPELSEFSSGVDIRQFLARLLVQVTKGRVGPRRAAVLAYITNQLLHSHRAIKKESDDQPQEIIMDLPRPKRD
;
A
#
# COMPACT_ATOMS: atom_id res chain seq x y z
N MET A 1 -37.02 -63.19 -43.67
CA MET A 1 -37.67 -62.08 -42.93
C MET A 1 -36.85 -61.81 -41.67
N ASN A 2 -36.14 -60.67 -41.63
CA ASN A 2 -35.94 -59.71 -40.52
C ASN A 2 -35.88 -60.25 -39.07
N SER A 3 -35.00 -59.86 -38.14
CA SER A 3 -34.11 -58.70 -37.96
C SER A 3 -33.29 -58.95 -36.67
N THR A 4 -31.98 -58.72 -36.63
CA THR A 4 -31.28 -57.54 -36.06
C THR A 4 -30.98 -57.63 -34.54
N ILE A 5 -29.68 -57.63 -34.25
CA ILE A 5 -29.01 -57.47 -32.95
C ILE A 5 -29.30 -56.07 -32.37
N THR A 6 -29.63 -55.97 -31.09
CA THR A 6 -29.23 -54.83 -30.23
C THR A 6 -29.16 -55.24 -28.76
N ASN A 7 -27.94 -55.25 -28.23
CA ASN A 7 -27.63 -55.19 -26.80
C ASN A 7 -27.99 -53.79 -26.28
N ALA A 8 -28.70 -53.70 -25.16
CA ALA A 8 -28.80 -52.46 -24.39
C ALA A 8 -28.74 -52.80 -22.90
N SER A 9 -27.52 -52.74 -22.37
CA SER A 9 -27.25 -52.65 -20.93
C SER A 9 -27.87 -51.36 -20.41
N SER A 10 -28.83 -51.46 -19.51
CA SER A 10 -29.34 -50.32 -18.75
C SER A 10 -28.77 -50.41 -17.34
N THR A 11 -27.53 -49.96 -17.20
CA THR A 11 -26.92 -49.70 -15.90
C THR A 11 -27.52 -48.40 -15.41
N LEU A 12 -28.38 -48.47 -14.38
CA LEU A 12 -28.86 -47.29 -13.69
C LEU A 12 -27.64 -46.55 -13.14
N GLU A 13 -27.32 -45.41 -13.75
CA GLU A 13 -26.34 -44.45 -13.24
C GLU A 13 -26.80 -44.01 -11.85
N VAL A 14 -26.08 -44.47 -10.83
CA VAL A 14 -26.11 -43.83 -9.52
C VAL A 14 -25.43 -42.48 -9.72
N PRO A 15 -26.12 -41.34 -9.55
CA PRO A 15 -25.45 -40.06 -9.61
C PRO A 15 -24.46 -40.02 -8.45
N ALA A 16 -23.17 -39.91 -8.80
CA ALA A 16 -22.11 -39.70 -7.83
C ALA A 16 -22.43 -38.43 -7.04
N VAL A 17 -22.93 -38.61 -5.82
CA VAL A 17 -23.13 -37.54 -4.87
C VAL A 17 -21.76 -36.89 -4.69
N PRO A 18 -21.56 -35.59 -5.02
CA PRO A 18 -20.33 -34.92 -4.65
C PRO A 18 -20.26 -35.02 -3.13
N SER A 19 -19.21 -35.66 -2.62
CA SER A 19 -18.94 -35.84 -1.19
C SER A 19 -18.93 -34.47 -0.50
N GLN A 20 -20.11 -34.03 -0.08
CA GLN A 20 -20.31 -32.87 0.75
C GLN A 20 -19.83 -33.26 2.15
N ASN A 21 -18.54 -33.04 2.39
CA ASN A 21 -17.90 -32.81 3.69
C ASN A 21 -16.37 -32.91 3.61
N GLU A 22 -15.74 -32.49 2.50
CA GLU A 22 -14.31 -32.15 2.60
C GLU A 22 -14.22 -30.80 3.31
N SER A 23 -14.13 -30.81 4.64
CA SER A 23 -13.70 -29.62 5.39
C SER A 23 -12.43 -29.09 4.71
N PRO A 24 -12.37 -27.79 4.34
CA PRO A 24 -11.31 -27.28 3.51
C PRO A 24 -9.96 -27.58 4.19
N ARG A 25 -9.06 -28.27 3.48
CA ARG A 25 -7.72 -28.56 4.00
C ARG A 25 -7.01 -27.26 4.34
N CYS A 26 -6.13 -27.35 5.34
CA CYS A 26 -5.29 -26.25 5.74
C CYS A 26 -4.62 -25.55 4.53
N GLN A 27 -4.68 -24.22 4.50
CA GLN A 27 -4.14 -23.41 3.41
C GLN A 27 -2.60 -23.34 3.37
N TYR A 28 -1.92 -23.78 4.44
CA TYR A 28 -0.46 -23.76 4.53
C TYR A 28 0.22 -24.64 3.46
N ARG A 29 1.26 -24.08 2.83
CA ARG A 29 2.14 -24.76 1.87
C ARG A 29 3.55 -24.86 2.44
N PHE A 30 4.10 -26.07 2.41
CA PHE A 30 5.51 -26.30 2.74
C PHE A 30 6.42 -25.76 1.62
N SER A 31 7.71 -25.61 1.90
CA SER A 31 8.72 -25.19 0.91
C SER A 31 8.79 -26.10 -0.31
N ASN A 32 8.40 -27.37 -0.16
CA ASN A 32 8.31 -28.35 -1.26
C ASN A 32 7.00 -28.23 -2.08
N GLY A 33 6.21 -27.18 -1.88
CA GLY A 33 4.95 -26.91 -2.61
C GLY A 33 3.77 -27.77 -2.17
N LYS A 34 3.96 -28.78 -1.31
CA LYS A 34 2.86 -29.62 -0.83
C LYS A 34 2.00 -28.84 0.15
N ARG A 35 0.68 -29.06 0.09
CA ARG A 35 -0.28 -28.51 1.05
C ARG A 35 -0.35 -29.38 2.30
N CYS A 36 -0.59 -28.74 3.43
CA CYS A 36 -0.92 -29.43 4.67
C CYS A 36 -2.18 -30.30 4.49
N ARG A 37 -2.16 -31.51 5.03
CA ARG A 37 -3.28 -32.48 4.92
C ARG A 37 -4.29 -32.37 6.07
N PHE A 38 -3.97 -31.63 7.13
CA PHE A 38 -4.90 -31.42 8.25
C PHE A 38 -6.10 -30.57 7.82
N PRO A 39 -7.28 -30.78 8.42
CA PRO A 39 -8.44 -29.92 8.17
C PRO A 39 -8.13 -28.49 8.62
N GLY A 40 -8.51 -27.52 7.80
CA GLY A 40 -8.52 -26.12 8.17
C GLY A 40 -9.76 -25.82 9.01
N LEU A 41 -9.61 -24.95 10.00
CA LEU A 41 -10.73 -24.43 10.77
C LEU A 41 -11.12 -23.06 10.19
N GLU A 42 -12.41 -22.84 10.01
CA GLU A 42 -12.93 -21.56 9.51
C GLU A 42 -12.63 -20.41 10.48
N SER A 43 -12.71 -20.68 11.79
CA SER A 43 -12.26 -19.77 12.86
C SER A 43 -10.77 -19.44 12.82
N GLN A 44 -9.98 -20.18 12.05
CA GLN A 44 -8.54 -20.02 11.87
C GLN A 44 -8.19 -19.61 10.43
N SER A 45 -9.13 -18.95 9.73
CA SER A 45 -8.96 -18.52 8.33
C SER A 45 -8.58 -19.67 7.38
N GLY A 46 -9.05 -20.88 7.66
CA GLY A 46 -8.72 -22.07 6.87
C GLY A 46 -7.33 -22.65 7.14
N PHE A 47 -6.66 -22.28 8.24
CA PHE A 47 -5.46 -22.97 8.73
C PHE A 47 -5.81 -24.03 9.78
N CYS A 48 -4.96 -25.04 9.95
CA CYS A 48 -5.11 -26.01 11.05
C CYS A 48 -4.47 -25.46 12.33
N SER A 49 -4.81 -26.02 13.49
CA SER A 49 -4.27 -25.58 14.79
C SER A 49 -2.75 -25.51 14.86
N ARG A 50 -2.03 -26.32 14.07
CA ARG A 50 -0.56 -26.34 14.01
C ARG A 50 0.03 -25.22 13.15
N HIS A 51 -0.68 -24.79 12.10
CA HIS A 51 -0.22 -23.76 11.16
C HIS A 51 -0.98 -22.44 11.29
N PHE A 52 -1.99 -22.39 12.14
CA PHE A 52 -2.64 -21.16 12.54
C PHE A 52 -1.64 -20.36 13.37
N HIS A 53 -1.07 -19.34 12.74
CA HIS A 53 -0.27 -18.36 13.43
C HIS A 53 -1.15 -17.13 13.66
N PRO A 54 -1.57 -16.83 14.90
CA PRO A 54 -2.49 -15.72 15.16
C PRO A 54 -1.94 -14.39 14.65
N ILE A 55 -0.61 -14.24 14.57
CA ILE A 55 0.07 -13.04 14.08
C ILE A 55 -0.11 -12.85 12.56
N LEU A 56 -0.22 -13.93 11.76
CA LEU A 56 -0.40 -13.83 10.31
C LEU A 56 -1.84 -13.50 9.91
N VAL A 57 -2.82 -13.90 10.73
CA VAL A 57 -4.24 -13.54 10.56
C VAL A 57 -4.54 -12.16 11.15
N ALA A 58 -3.75 -11.74 12.15
CA ALA A 58 -3.78 -10.40 12.73
C ALA A 58 -2.87 -9.39 12.01
N LEU A 59 -2.44 -9.66 10.77
CA LEU A 59 -2.05 -8.56 9.91
C LEU A 59 -3.33 -7.75 9.69
N PRO A 60 -3.43 -6.51 10.23
CA PRO A 60 -4.59 -5.68 9.94
C PRO A 60 -4.72 -5.65 8.42
N ALA A 61 -5.93 -5.92 7.93
CA ALA A 61 -6.27 -5.84 6.51
C ALA A 61 -5.48 -4.69 5.92
N SER A 62 -4.60 -4.99 4.94
CA SER A 62 -3.65 -4.04 4.36
C SER A 62 -4.27 -2.66 4.39
N PRO A 63 -3.68 -1.66 5.12
CA PRO A 63 -4.29 -0.36 5.29
C PRO A 63 -4.84 0.05 3.95
N ASN A 64 -6.16 0.28 3.89
CA ASN A 64 -6.86 0.48 2.65
C ASN A 64 -6.38 1.81 2.07
N ASP A 65 -5.27 1.76 1.34
CA ASP A 65 -4.58 2.92 0.79
C ASP A 65 -5.44 3.62 -0.28
N SER A 66 -6.61 3.08 -0.60
CA SER A 66 -7.65 3.69 -1.44
C SER A 66 -8.46 4.77 -0.72
N ALA A 67 -8.35 4.92 0.61
CA ALA A 67 -9.06 5.97 1.32
C ALA A 67 -8.56 7.36 0.86
N ASP A 68 -9.51 8.22 0.49
CA ASP A 68 -9.21 9.62 0.23
C ASP A 68 -8.90 10.32 1.56
N LEU A 69 -7.70 10.89 1.65
CA LEU A 69 -7.19 11.61 2.81
C LEU A 69 -6.83 13.05 2.43
N SER A 70 -7.34 13.52 1.29
CA SER A 70 -7.14 14.88 0.78
C SER A 70 -7.53 15.93 1.82
N ALA A 71 -8.72 15.83 2.41
CA ALA A 71 -9.19 16.77 3.44
C ALA A 71 -8.32 16.78 4.71
N ASP A 72 -7.75 15.62 5.07
CA ASP A 72 -6.92 15.46 6.27
C ASP A 72 -5.49 15.97 6.07
N LEU A 73 -4.94 15.81 4.86
CA LEU A 73 -3.55 16.14 4.53
C LEU A 73 -3.43 17.54 3.89
N LEU A 74 -4.42 17.94 3.09
CA LEU A 74 -4.45 19.13 2.23
C LEU A 74 -5.71 20.02 2.44
N PRO A 75 -6.14 20.33 3.68
CA PRO A 75 -7.36 21.12 3.90
C PRO A 75 -7.34 22.54 3.31
N GLU A 76 -6.16 23.15 3.16
CA GLU A 76 -5.99 24.56 2.76
C GLU A 76 -4.80 24.79 1.82
N LEU A 77 -4.09 23.72 1.44
CA LEU A 77 -2.87 23.82 0.64
C LEU A 77 -3.22 23.62 -0.84
N SER A 78 -3.42 24.71 -1.58
CA SER A 78 -3.54 24.61 -3.04
C SER A 78 -2.18 24.38 -3.70
N GLU A 79 -1.12 24.97 -3.13
CA GLU A 79 0.25 24.90 -3.65
C GLU A 79 1.26 24.85 -2.49
N PHE A 80 2.25 23.96 -2.61
CA PHE A 80 3.41 23.97 -1.72
C PHE A 80 4.32 25.11 -2.14
N SER A 81 4.05 26.34 -1.70
CA SER A 81 4.83 27.53 -2.09
C SER A 81 5.92 27.89 -1.09
N SER A 82 5.85 27.33 0.13
CA SER A 82 6.85 27.56 1.17
C SER A 82 7.31 26.27 1.86
N GLY A 83 8.49 26.33 2.50
CA GLY A 83 8.98 25.25 3.35
C GLY A 83 8.09 25.02 4.59
N VAL A 84 7.31 26.02 5.00
CA VAL A 84 6.36 25.90 6.12
C VAL A 84 5.21 24.96 5.76
N ASP A 85 4.70 25.06 4.52
CA ASP A 85 3.61 24.23 4.01
C ASP A 85 4.02 22.76 3.94
N ILE A 86 5.25 22.50 3.48
CA ILE A 86 5.83 21.15 3.42
C ILE A 86 5.95 20.56 4.82
N ARG A 87 6.44 21.34 5.79
CA ARG A 87 6.55 20.89 7.19
C ARG A 87 5.17 20.56 7.77
N GLN A 88 4.17 21.40 7.51
CA GLN A 88 2.81 21.20 8.01
C GLN A 88 2.18 19.94 7.42
N PHE A 89 2.37 19.70 6.12
CA PHE A 89 1.93 18.47 5.47
C PHE A 89 2.61 17.23 6.07
N LEU A 90 3.94 17.25 6.25
CA LEU A 90 4.66 16.14 6.85
C LEU A 90 4.20 15.84 8.29
N ALA A 91 3.92 16.87 9.08
CA ALA A 91 3.36 16.71 10.42
C ALA A 91 1.99 16.03 10.38
N ARG A 92 1.10 16.43 9.46
CA ARG A 92 -0.21 15.79 9.26
C ARG A 92 -0.05 14.34 8.79
N LEU A 93 0.85 14.07 7.84
CA LEU A 93 1.15 12.72 7.37
C LEU A 93 1.60 11.81 8.52
N LEU A 94 2.49 12.29 9.39
CA LEU A 94 2.93 11.55 10.57
C LEU A 94 1.75 11.18 11.49
N VAL A 95 0.83 12.11 11.73
CA VAL A 95 -0.39 11.85 12.51
C VAL A 95 -1.25 10.76 11.84
N GLN A 96 -1.39 10.76 10.52
CA GLN A 96 -2.20 9.76 9.82
C GLN A 96 -1.55 8.37 9.79
N VAL A 97 -0.22 8.31 9.69
CA VAL A 97 0.55 7.06 9.76
C VAL A 97 0.47 6.44 11.15
N THR A 98 0.64 7.26 12.20
CA THR A 98 0.56 6.78 13.59
C THR A 98 -0.84 6.30 13.97
N LYS A 99 -1.89 6.88 13.36
CA LYS A 99 -3.28 6.39 13.47
C LYS A 99 -3.56 5.12 12.66
N GLY A 100 -2.60 4.62 11.88
CA GLY A 100 -2.78 3.45 11.01
C GLY A 100 -3.68 3.69 9.80
N ARG A 101 -4.02 4.95 9.49
CA ARG A 101 -4.86 5.31 8.34
C ARG A 101 -4.10 5.33 7.02
N VAL A 102 -2.78 5.51 7.08
CA VAL A 102 -1.87 5.50 5.92
C VAL A 102 -0.88 4.36 6.09
N GLY A 103 -0.76 3.49 5.08
CA GLY A 103 0.23 2.43 5.09
C GLY A 103 1.67 2.97 5.01
N PRO A 104 2.67 2.24 5.56
CA PRO A 104 4.08 2.66 5.51
C PRO A 104 4.57 2.94 4.08
N ARG A 105 4.12 2.16 3.11
CA ARG A 105 4.49 2.32 1.70
C ARG A 105 3.96 3.63 1.11
N ARG A 106 2.67 3.92 1.29
CA ARG A 106 2.06 5.17 0.83
C ARG A 106 2.72 6.39 1.51
N ALA A 107 2.99 6.29 2.82
CA ALA A 107 3.68 7.34 3.56
C ALA A 107 5.09 7.61 3.03
N ALA A 108 5.88 6.58 2.76
CA ALA A 108 7.22 6.72 2.22
C ALA A 108 7.22 7.42 0.85
N VAL A 109 6.27 7.08 -0.02
CA VAL A 109 6.12 7.73 -1.33
C VAL A 109 5.75 9.21 -1.17
N LEU A 110 4.78 9.53 -0.31
CA LEU A 110 4.38 10.92 -0.06
C LEU A 110 5.55 11.74 0.52
N ALA A 111 6.29 11.19 1.49
CA ALA A 111 7.46 11.85 2.06
C ALA A 111 8.56 12.10 1.01
N TYR A 112 8.80 11.13 0.12
CA TYR A 112 9.75 11.28 -0.97
C TYR A 112 9.36 12.41 -1.93
N ILE A 113 8.08 12.46 -2.35
CA ILE A 113 7.57 13.52 -3.22
C ILE A 113 7.74 14.89 -2.55
N THR A 114 7.44 15.01 -1.26
CA THR A 114 7.63 16.28 -0.55
C THR A 114 9.09 16.70 -0.41
N ASN A 115 10.01 15.75 -0.30
CA ASN A 115 11.44 16.05 -0.35
C ASN A 115 11.84 16.61 -1.72
N GLN A 116 11.33 16.04 -2.81
CA GLN A 116 11.59 16.56 -4.16
C GLN A 116 11.08 18.01 -4.31
N LEU A 117 9.89 18.31 -3.79
CA LEU A 117 9.36 19.68 -3.80
C LEU A 117 10.28 20.65 -3.03
N LEU A 118 10.77 20.24 -1.85
CA LEU A 118 11.69 21.06 -1.07
C LEU A 118 12.99 21.34 -1.82
N HIS A 119 13.53 20.35 -2.55
CA HIS A 119 14.74 20.53 -3.36
C HIS A 119 14.51 21.51 -4.51
N SER A 120 13.39 21.42 -5.21
CA SER A 120 13.02 22.37 -6.27
C SER A 120 12.89 23.80 -5.74
N HIS A 121 12.27 23.99 -4.57
CA HIS A 121 12.18 25.30 -3.90
C HIS A 121 13.53 25.91 -3.60
N ARG A 122 14.47 25.10 -3.09
CA ARG A 122 15.83 25.57 -2.80
C ARG A 122 16.61 25.93 -4.07
N ALA A 123 16.38 25.21 -5.17
CA ALA A 123 16.98 25.52 -6.45
C ALA A 123 16.48 26.89 -6.97
N ILE A 124 15.17 27.12 -6.96
CA ILE A 124 14.57 28.40 -7.38
C ILE A 124 15.07 29.56 -6.52
N LYS A 125 15.11 29.39 -5.20
CA LYS A 125 15.63 30.43 -4.30
C LYS A 125 17.11 30.76 -4.59
N LYS A 126 17.92 29.74 -4.91
CA LYS A 126 19.32 29.95 -5.27
C LYS A 126 19.46 30.72 -6.59
N GLU A 127 18.67 30.38 -7.62
CA GLU A 127 18.65 31.12 -8.90
C GLU A 127 18.23 32.58 -8.72
N SER A 128 17.31 32.87 -7.78
CA SER A 128 16.94 34.25 -7.45
C SER A 128 18.02 35.02 -6.70
N ASP A 129 18.85 34.35 -5.91
CA ASP A 129 19.93 34.95 -5.10
C ASP A 129 21.23 35.10 -5.91
N ASP A 130 21.42 34.30 -6.97
CA ASP A 130 22.49 34.44 -7.98
C ASP A 130 22.22 35.58 -8.99
N GLN A 131 21.10 36.33 -8.86
CA GLN A 131 20.96 37.63 -9.51
C GLN A 131 22.09 38.55 -9.02
N PRO A 132 22.85 39.21 -9.91
CA PRO A 132 23.96 40.07 -9.48
C PRO A 132 23.40 41.18 -8.58
N GLN A 133 23.69 41.09 -7.29
CA GLN A 133 23.33 42.10 -6.32
C GLN A 133 23.99 43.41 -6.74
N GLU A 134 23.21 44.45 -7.04
CA GLU A 134 23.73 45.78 -7.32
C GLU A 134 24.36 46.35 -6.05
N ILE A 135 25.68 46.26 -5.94
CA ILE A 135 26.44 46.88 -4.85
C ILE A 135 26.48 48.38 -5.11
N ILE A 136 25.54 49.12 -4.51
CA ILE A 136 25.54 50.59 -4.53
C ILE A 136 26.60 51.08 -3.53
N MET A 137 27.70 51.62 -4.06
CA MET A 137 28.76 52.23 -3.25
C MET A 137 28.51 53.74 -3.10
N ASP A 138 27.66 54.13 -2.13
CA ASP A 138 27.36 55.54 -1.81
C ASP A 138 28.42 56.22 -0.93
N LEU A 139 29.59 55.59 -0.74
CA LEU A 139 30.62 56.15 0.13
C LEU A 139 31.40 57.26 -0.59
N PRO A 140 31.37 58.51 -0.11
CA PRO A 140 32.13 59.59 -0.70
C PRO A 140 33.63 59.28 -0.63
N ARG A 141 34.33 59.49 -1.74
CA ARG A 141 35.77 59.23 -1.86
C ARG A 141 36.54 60.05 -0.80
N PRO A 142 37.37 59.42 0.05
CA PRO A 142 38.20 60.15 1.02
C PRO A 142 39.11 61.15 0.30
N LYS A 143 39.26 62.36 0.86
CA LYS A 143 40.28 63.30 0.39
C LYS A 143 41.66 62.70 0.64
N ARG A 144 42.50 62.77 -0.38
CA ARG A 144 43.92 62.39 -0.29
C ARG A 144 44.68 63.65 0.09
N ASP A 145 45.37 63.61 1.22
CA ASP A 145 46.32 64.65 1.64
C ASP A 145 47.62 64.57 0.81
#